data_AF-A0A6S7FKJ3-F1
#
_entry.id   AF-A0A6S7FKJ3-F1
#
_cell.length_a   1.000
_cell.length_b   1.000
_cell.length_c   1.000
_cell.angle_alpha   90.00
_cell.angle_beta   90.00
_cell.angle_gamma   90.00
#
_symmetry.space_group_name_H-M   'P 1'
#
loop_
_entity.id
_entity.type
_entity.pdbx_description
1 polymer ?
#
loop_
_entity_poly.entity_id
_entity_poly.type
_entity_poly.pdbx_seq_one_letter_code
_entity_poly.pdbx_strand_id
1 'polypeptide(L)'
;MTPVATLASLILLAQMMSINAALTKPDATFGKQCPPGYGISRIVSYYSNHHRDRAWAFYCRRDAKITNSCHWTGWLNWYDRELLYQCPTGVLAGVFSTHHNHYEDRRFKFKCCRTKRVCQYNCRWTGYVNTFRGRKNYVVPYGYFITGAKSHHLNSKEDRIWRFLICRFH
;
A
#
# COMPACT_ATOMS: atom_id res chain seq x y z
N MET A 1 -0.03 -24.47 -36.97
CA MET A 1 1.23 -24.13 -36.28
C MET A 1 0.85 -23.46 -34.96
N THR A 2 0.96 -24.18 -33.84
CA THR A 2 0.69 -23.61 -32.51
C THR A 2 1.87 -22.71 -32.11
N PRO A 3 1.65 -21.46 -31.66
CA PRO A 3 2.76 -20.60 -31.29
C PRO A 3 3.35 -21.12 -29.97
N VAL A 4 4.62 -21.51 -29.99
CA VAL A 4 5.36 -21.87 -28.77
C VAL A 4 5.66 -20.58 -28.03
N ALA A 5 4.96 -20.34 -26.92
CA ALA A 5 5.24 -19.22 -26.04
C ALA A 5 6.66 -19.38 -25.45
N THR A 6 7.50 -18.36 -25.57
CA THR A 6 8.87 -18.40 -25.03
C THR A 6 8.83 -18.46 -23.49
N LEU A 7 9.86 -19.07 -22.88
CA LEU A 7 9.99 -19.18 -21.42
C LEU A 7 9.91 -17.81 -20.73
N ALA A 8 10.48 -16.76 -21.33
CA ALA A 8 10.41 -15.39 -20.82
C ALA A 8 8.97 -14.85 -20.83
N SER A 9 8.20 -15.08 -21.90
CA SER A 9 6.78 -14.72 -21.97
C SER A 9 5.91 -15.54 -21.01
N LEU A 10 6.21 -16.83 -20.80
CA LEU A 10 5.52 -17.67 -19.81
C LEU A 10 5.80 -17.20 -18.38
N ILE A 11 7.03 -16.81 -18.05
CA ILE A 11 7.41 -16.21 -16.76
C ILE A 11 6.70 -14.86 -16.56
N LEU A 12 6.63 -14.02 -17.59
CA LEU A 12 5.94 -12.73 -17.53
C LEU A 12 4.42 -12.90 -17.34
N LEU A 13 3.79 -13.85 -18.05
CA LEU A 13 2.39 -14.23 -17.88
C LEU A 13 2.12 -14.82 -16.48
N ALA A 14 2.97 -15.70 -15.98
CA ALA A 14 2.87 -16.26 -14.63
C ALA A 14 3.02 -15.17 -13.55
N GLN A 15 3.93 -14.21 -13.74
CA GLN A 15 4.05 -13.04 -12.87
C GLN A 15 2.78 -12.16 -12.93
N MET A 16 2.21 -11.92 -14.10
CA MET A 16 0.96 -11.15 -14.24
C MET A 16 -0.25 -11.86 -13.60
N MET A 17 -0.40 -13.17 -13.80
CA MET A 17 -1.45 -13.98 -13.18
C MET A 17 -1.31 -14.05 -11.65
N SER A 18 -0.08 -14.21 -11.15
CA SER A 18 0.21 -14.24 -9.70
C SER A 18 -0.09 -12.91 -9.00
N ILE A 19 0.03 -11.78 -9.71
CA ILE A 19 -0.32 -10.46 -9.18
C ILE A 19 -1.85 -10.32 -9.08
N ASN A 20 -2.61 -10.84 -10.05
CA ASN A 20 -4.07 -10.74 -10.07
C ASN A 20 -4.76 -11.50 -8.92
N ALA A 21 -4.23 -12.66 -8.50
CA ALA A 21 -4.80 -13.43 -7.39
C ALA A 21 -4.62 -12.74 -6.01
N ALA A 22 -3.59 -11.90 -5.86
CA ALA A 22 -3.30 -11.20 -4.60
C ALA A 22 -4.11 -9.90 -4.41
N LEU A 23 -4.73 -9.40 -5.49
CA LEU A 23 -5.44 -8.14 -5.50
C LEU A 23 -6.80 -8.27 -4.79
N THR A 24 -7.17 -7.24 -4.02
CA THR A 24 -8.53 -7.08 -3.54
C THR A 24 -9.49 -6.85 -4.70
N LYS A 25 -10.79 -7.06 -4.48
CA LYS A 25 -11.82 -6.64 -5.43
C LYS A 25 -12.03 -5.11 -5.32
N PRO A 26 -12.23 -4.38 -6.44
CA PRO A 26 -12.72 -3.00 -6.39
C PRO A 26 -14.08 -2.93 -5.69
N ASP A 27 -14.44 -1.76 -5.15
CA ASP A 27 -15.61 -1.43 -4.31
C ASP A 27 -15.73 -2.20 -2.99
N ALA A 28 -15.05 -3.33 -2.87
CA ALA A 28 -15.06 -4.13 -1.67
C ALA A 28 -14.29 -3.43 -0.53
N THR A 29 -14.84 -3.57 0.66
CA THR A 29 -14.12 -3.37 1.92
C THR A 29 -13.02 -4.41 2.04
N PHE A 30 -11.84 -4.00 2.50
CA PHE A 30 -10.75 -4.93 2.76
C PHE A 30 -9.96 -4.58 4.02
N GLY A 31 -9.38 -5.63 4.61
CA GLY A 31 -8.32 -5.54 5.62
C GLY A 31 -7.16 -6.42 5.20
N LYS A 32 -5.94 -5.88 5.20
CA LYS A 32 -4.70 -6.62 4.96
C LYS A 32 -3.72 -6.31 6.07
N GLN A 33 -3.18 -7.35 6.68
CA GLN A 33 -2.27 -7.25 7.81
C GLN A 33 -1.07 -8.17 7.57
N CYS A 34 0.12 -7.66 7.86
CA CYS A 34 1.33 -8.44 7.85
C CYS A 34 1.42 -9.36 9.09
N PRO A 35 2.10 -10.52 8.97
CA PRO A 35 2.34 -11.39 10.12
C PRO A 35 3.13 -10.68 11.24
N PRO A 36 3.12 -11.21 12.48
CA PRO A 36 3.91 -10.66 13.57
C PRO A 36 5.41 -10.52 13.22
N GLY A 37 5.99 -9.34 13.47
CA GLY A 37 7.38 -9.02 13.11
C GLY A 37 7.62 -8.65 11.64
N TYR A 38 6.56 -8.39 10.87
CA TYR A 38 6.65 -7.97 9.47
C TYR A 38 6.08 -6.55 9.28
N GLY A 39 6.65 -5.83 8.31
CA GLY A 39 6.13 -4.55 7.82
C GLY A 39 5.75 -4.63 6.34
N ILE A 40 4.94 -3.68 5.87
CA ILE A 40 4.60 -3.56 4.44
C ILE A 40 5.88 -3.21 3.67
N SER A 41 6.15 -3.99 2.62
CA SER A 41 7.39 -3.95 1.84
C SER A 41 7.17 -3.73 0.34
N ARG A 42 5.96 -3.98 -0.15
CA ARG A 42 5.54 -3.64 -1.51
C ARG A 42 4.04 -3.40 -1.55
N ILE A 43 3.64 -2.41 -2.35
CA ILE A 43 2.24 -2.04 -2.57
C ILE A 43 1.99 -2.02 -4.06
N VAL A 44 1.12 -2.91 -4.53
CA VAL A 44 0.64 -2.95 -5.90
C VAL A 44 -0.81 -2.51 -5.92
N SER A 45 -1.19 -1.68 -6.90
CA SER A 45 -2.58 -1.31 -7.12
C SER A 45 -2.83 -0.97 -8.58
N TYR A 46 -4.02 -1.32 -9.05
CA TYR A 46 -4.55 -0.92 -10.36
C TYR A 46 -5.86 -0.18 -10.17
N TYR A 47 -6.16 0.71 -11.11
CA TYR A 47 -7.43 1.43 -11.16
C TYR A 47 -8.38 0.70 -12.11
N SER A 48 -9.63 0.53 -11.69
CA SER A 48 -10.71 -0.07 -12.47
C SER A 48 -11.61 1.05 -13.00
N ASN A 49 -11.58 1.32 -14.31
CA ASN A 49 -12.46 2.33 -14.91
C ASN A 49 -13.95 2.00 -14.72
N HIS A 50 -14.31 0.72 -14.70
CA HIS A 50 -15.69 0.28 -14.50
C HIS A 50 -16.22 0.62 -13.10
N HIS A 51 -15.37 0.48 -12.08
CA HIS A 51 -15.77 0.67 -10.67
C HIS A 51 -15.35 2.05 -10.15
N ARG A 52 -14.59 2.81 -10.94
CA ARG A 52 -13.92 4.06 -10.54
C ARG A 52 -13.11 3.94 -9.25
N ASP A 53 -12.56 2.76 -9.04
CA ASP A 53 -11.93 2.41 -7.78
C ASP A 53 -10.65 1.59 -8.00
N ARG A 54 -9.81 1.56 -6.96
CA ARG A 54 -8.57 0.81 -6.93
C ARG A 54 -8.74 -0.54 -6.25
N ALA A 55 -8.11 -1.54 -6.86
CA ALA A 55 -7.81 -2.81 -6.21
C ALA A 55 -6.34 -2.86 -5.79
N TRP A 56 -6.05 -3.65 -4.75
CA TRP A 56 -4.82 -3.52 -3.96
C TRP A 56 -4.21 -4.85 -3.58
N ALA A 57 -2.88 -4.94 -3.61
CA ALA A 57 -2.12 -6.05 -3.05
C ALA A 57 -0.98 -5.50 -2.21
N PHE A 58 -0.78 -6.10 -1.03
CA PHE A 58 0.23 -5.71 -0.05
C PHE A 58 1.12 -6.91 0.24
N TYR A 59 2.43 -6.70 0.18
CA TYR A 59 3.42 -7.73 0.48
C TYR A 59 4.23 -7.32 1.71
N CYS A 60 4.62 -8.31 2.49
CA CYS A 60 5.22 -8.12 3.80
C CYS A 60 6.65 -8.63 3.82
N ARG A 61 7.53 -7.92 4.54
CA ARG A 61 8.92 -8.35 4.78
C ARG A 61 9.16 -8.43 6.28
N ARG A 62 9.78 -9.54 6.71
CA ARG A 62 10.18 -9.75 8.10
C ARG A 62 11.36 -8.85 8.42
N ASP A 63 11.38 -8.28 9.63
CA ASP A 63 12.59 -7.67 10.16
C ASP A 63 12.64 -7.81 11.68
N ALA A 64 13.79 -8.20 12.23
CA ALA A 64 13.98 -8.43 13.65
C ALA A 64 13.80 -7.16 14.52
N LYS A 65 13.84 -5.96 13.91
CA LYS A 65 13.56 -4.68 14.57
C LYS A 65 12.07 -4.45 14.79
N ILE A 66 11.18 -5.10 14.03
CA ILE A 66 9.73 -4.92 14.15
C ILE A 66 9.21 -5.82 15.27
N THR A 67 8.48 -5.22 16.21
CA THR A 67 7.86 -5.95 17.33
C THR A 67 6.43 -6.37 17.01
N ASN A 68 5.85 -7.18 17.90
CA ASN A 68 4.45 -7.57 17.84
C ASN A 68 3.52 -6.56 18.54
N SER A 69 4.07 -5.50 19.14
CA SER A 69 3.28 -4.43 19.75
C SER A 69 2.74 -3.53 18.64
N CYS A 70 1.46 -3.70 18.33
CA CYS A 70 0.83 -3.01 17.23
C CYS A 70 -0.54 -2.45 17.62
N HIS A 71 -0.94 -1.36 16.96
CA HIS A 71 -2.27 -0.79 17.11
C HIS A 71 -2.83 -0.36 15.75
N TRP A 72 -4.14 -0.46 15.61
CA TRP A 72 -4.86 0.15 14.49
C TRP A 72 -5.16 1.61 14.82
N THR A 73 -5.05 2.46 13.82
CA THR A 73 -5.58 3.82 13.91
C THR A 73 -7.10 3.82 13.85
N GLY A 74 -7.71 4.95 14.20
CA GLY A 74 -9.04 5.31 13.70
C GLY A 74 -9.02 5.54 12.18
N TRP A 75 -10.14 6.04 11.64
CA TRP A 75 -10.19 6.51 10.26
C TRP A 75 -9.33 7.76 10.10
N LEU A 76 -8.37 7.70 9.17
CA LEU A 76 -7.38 8.76 8.98
C LEU A 76 -7.83 9.86 8.01
N ASN A 77 -8.89 9.60 7.26
CA ASN A 77 -9.48 10.55 6.33
C ASN A 77 -11.00 10.37 6.26
N TRP A 78 -11.65 11.44 5.81
CA TRP A 78 -12.98 11.38 5.21
C TRP A 78 -12.86 11.20 3.69
N TYR A 79 -13.97 10.85 3.03
CA TYR A 79 -14.04 10.83 1.56
C TYR A 79 -13.71 12.22 0.99
N ASP A 80 -13.09 12.23 -0.19
CA ASP A 80 -12.60 13.40 -0.93
C ASP A 80 -11.55 14.25 -0.22
N ARG A 81 -11.19 13.90 1.02
CA ARG A 81 -10.20 14.62 1.82
C ARG A 81 -8.82 13.99 1.70
N GLU A 82 -7.81 14.83 1.93
CA GLU A 82 -6.43 14.38 2.03
C GLU A 82 -6.27 13.36 3.16
N LEU A 83 -5.33 12.46 2.97
CA LEU A 83 -4.79 11.62 4.03
C LEU A 83 -3.34 12.05 4.23
N LEU A 84 -2.95 12.37 5.46
CA LEU A 84 -1.57 12.56 5.87
C LEU A 84 -1.39 11.95 7.25
N TYR A 85 -0.54 10.93 7.34
CA TYR A 85 -0.32 10.24 8.61
C TYR A 85 1.09 9.64 8.69
N GLN A 86 1.66 9.67 9.89
CA GLN A 86 2.90 8.99 10.25
C GLN A 86 2.65 8.21 11.54
N CYS A 87 3.07 6.94 11.57
CA CYS A 87 3.10 6.14 12.79
C CYS A 87 3.99 6.86 13.83
N PRO A 88 3.47 7.20 15.04
CA PRO A 88 4.25 7.88 16.06
C PRO A 88 5.51 7.09 16.45
N THR A 89 5.38 5.76 16.52
CA THR A 89 6.51 4.85 16.66
C THR A 89 6.34 3.64 15.75
N GLY A 90 7.41 3.29 15.04
CA GLY A 90 7.48 2.08 14.22
C GLY A 90 7.02 2.24 12.77
N VAL A 91 6.40 1.18 12.23
CA VAL A 91 6.19 0.99 10.79
C VAL A 91 4.75 0.62 10.45
N LEU A 92 4.33 0.92 9.22
CA LEU A 92 3.09 0.42 8.65
C LEU A 92 3.18 -1.09 8.43
N ALA A 93 2.27 -1.83 9.07
CA ALA A 93 2.19 -3.29 9.04
C ALA A 93 0.79 -3.80 8.66
N GLY A 94 -0.12 -2.90 8.28
CA GLY A 94 -1.45 -3.25 7.83
C GLY A 94 -2.25 -2.05 7.37
N VAL A 95 -3.32 -2.33 6.65
CA VAL A 95 -4.25 -1.35 6.08
C VAL A 95 -5.65 -1.93 6.09
N PHE A 96 -6.62 -1.07 6.40
CA PHE A 96 -8.04 -1.37 6.27
C PHE A 96 -8.69 -0.22 5.50
N SER A 97 -9.60 -0.55 4.58
CA SER A 97 -10.23 0.45 3.74
C SER A 97 -11.65 0.05 3.35
N THR A 98 -12.53 1.05 3.30
CA THR A 98 -13.89 0.97 2.76
C THR A 98 -14.03 1.93 1.60
N HIS A 99 -14.76 1.52 0.56
CA HIS A 99 -15.14 2.34 -0.58
C HIS A 99 -16.57 2.87 -0.40
N HIS A 100 -16.90 3.98 -1.06
CA HIS A 100 -18.26 4.50 -1.10
C HIS A 100 -18.61 5.11 -2.45
N ASN A 101 -19.52 4.46 -3.19
CA ASN A 101 -19.83 4.78 -4.58
C ASN A 101 -20.33 6.22 -4.80
N HIS A 102 -21.03 6.84 -3.83
CA HIS A 102 -21.43 8.25 -4.00
C HIS A 102 -20.23 9.21 -4.10
N TYR A 103 -19.14 8.91 -3.40
CA TYR A 103 -17.92 9.72 -3.43
C TYR A 103 -16.87 9.15 -4.40
N GLU A 104 -17.07 7.92 -4.90
CA GLU A 104 -16.09 7.14 -5.67
C GLU A 104 -14.68 7.16 -5.06
N ASP A 105 -14.65 7.06 -3.72
CA ASP A 105 -13.45 7.27 -2.94
C ASP A 105 -13.38 6.33 -1.72
N ARG A 106 -12.18 6.24 -1.14
CA ARG A 106 -11.85 5.34 -0.05
C ARG A 106 -11.42 6.06 1.23
N ARG A 107 -11.86 5.52 2.35
CA ARG A 107 -11.31 5.82 3.68
C ARG A 107 -10.27 4.79 4.07
N PHE A 108 -9.30 5.19 4.88
CA PHE A 108 -8.20 4.32 5.30
C PHE A 108 -7.98 4.34 6.81
N LYS A 109 -7.68 3.15 7.34
CA LYS A 109 -7.01 2.96 8.63
C LYS A 109 -5.69 2.25 8.38
N PHE A 110 -4.72 2.49 9.24
CA PHE A 110 -3.44 1.80 9.20
C PHE A 110 -3.15 1.07 10.50
N LYS A 111 -2.40 -0.02 10.39
CA LYS A 111 -1.82 -0.71 11.53
C LYS A 111 -0.37 -0.28 11.67
N CYS A 112 -0.03 0.30 12.82
CA CYS A 112 1.34 0.62 13.18
C CYS A 112 1.88 -0.46 14.11
N CYS A 113 3.05 -1.03 13.80
CA CYS A 113 3.77 -1.93 14.69
C CYS A 113 5.06 -1.24 15.16
N ARG A 114 5.28 -1.22 16.47
CA ARG A 114 6.45 -0.57 17.09
C ARG A 114 7.73 -1.27 16.66
N THR A 115 8.81 -0.52 16.58
CA THR A 115 10.17 -1.04 16.44
C THR A 115 10.88 -1.09 17.79
N LYS A 116 11.85 -1.99 17.95
CA LYS A 116 12.61 -2.19 19.20
C LYS A 116 13.54 -1.00 19.49
N ARG A 117 13.14 -0.05 20.36
CA ARG A 117 14.00 1.05 20.90
C ARG A 117 15.07 1.59 19.91
N VAL A 118 14.68 1.78 18.65
CA VAL A 118 15.56 2.21 17.56
C VAL A 118 15.08 3.57 17.09
N CYS A 119 15.96 4.57 17.06
CA CYS A 119 15.57 5.90 16.59
C CYS A 119 15.44 5.87 15.06
N GLN A 120 14.42 6.58 14.57
CA GLN A 120 14.22 6.77 13.14
C GLN A 120 15.31 7.70 12.60
N TYR A 121 15.91 7.32 11.46
CA TYR A 121 16.89 8.17 10.78
C TYR A 121 16.77 8.06 9.27
N ASN A 122 17.41 8.99 8.54
CA ASN A 122 17.36 9.10 7.08
C ASN A 122 15.94 9.05 6.52
N CYS A 123 14.99 9.68 7.24
CA CYS A 123 13.60 9.74 6.83
C CYS A 123 13.41 10.65 5.62
N ARG A 124 12.66 10.19 4.62
CA ARG A 124 12.30 10.99 3.47
C ARG A 124 10.95 10.60 2.89
N TRP A 125 10.22 11.59 2.41
CA TRP A 125 9.06 11.34 1.56
C TRP A 125 9.53 10.89 0.18
N THR A 126 8.86 9.89 -0.37
CA THR A 126 8.97 9.58 -1.79
C THR A 126 8.34 10.69 -2.63
N GLY A 127 8.63 10.71 -3.93
CA GLY A 127 7.71 11.31 -4.90
C GLY A 127 6.36 10.58 -4.91
N TYR A 128 5.41 11.07 -5.71
CA TYR A 128 4.19 10.32 -5.97
C TYR A 128 4.53 9.01 -6.67
N VAL A 129 4.12 7.88 -6.08
CA VAL A 129 4.45 6.53 -6.58
C VAL A 129 3.44 6.02 -7.61
N ASN A 130 2.47 6.86 -7.98
CA ASN A 130 1.52 6.64 -9.06
C ASN A 130 0.97 7.97 -9.55
N THR A 131 0.47 7.96 -10.78
CA THR A 131 -0.41 8.98 -11.35
C THR A 131 -1.89 8.61 -11.11
N PHE A 132 -2.80 9.55 -11.32
CA PHE A 132 -4.24 9.26 -11.33
C PHE A 132 -4.58 8.24 -12.42
N ARG A 133 -5.42 7.27 -12.08
CA ARG A 133 -5.80 6.08 -12.88
C ARG A 133 -4.62 5.20 -13.32
N GLY A 134 -3.39 5.60 -13.00
CA GLY A 134 -2.16 4.88 -13.28
C GLY A 134 -1.95 3.72 -12.33
N ARG A 135 -1.16 2.74 -12.80
CA ARG A 135 -0.71 1.61 -12.01
C ARG A 135 0.25 2.08 -10.90
N LYS A 136 0.12 1.47 -9.73
CA LYS A 136 1.07 1.60 -8.62
C LYS A 136 1.79 0.28 -8.41
N ASN A 137 3.11 0.30 -8.35
CA ASN A 137 3.94 -0.84 -7.95
C ASN A 137 5.14 -0.31 -7.18
N TYR A 138 4.91 0.07 -5.92
CA TYR A 138 5.95 0.62 -5.07
C TYR A 138 6.63 -0.49 -4.27
N VAL A 139 7.94 -0.63 -4.42
CA VAL A 139 8.78 -1.54 -3.64
C VAL A 139 9.60 -0.70 -2.66
N VAL A 140 9.56 -1.06 -1.38
CA VAL A 140 10.32 -0.35 -0.35
C VAL A 140 11.80 -0.69 -0.51
N PRO A 141 12.70 0.30 -0.62
CA PRO A 141 14.13 0.05 -0.71
C PRO A 141 14.66 -0.82 0.44
N TYR A 142 15.74 -1.55 0.18
CA TYR A 142 16.39 -2.34 1.22
C TYR A 142 16.85 -1.46 2.39
N GLY A 143 16.67 -1.95 3.62
CA GLY A 143 16.99 -1.20 4.85
C GLY A 143 16.01 -0.07 5.22
N TYR A 144 15.05 0.25 4.36
CA TYR A 144 13.97 1.21 4.64
C TYR A 144 12.66 0.51 5.00
N PHE A 145 11.79 1.25 5.68
CA PHE A 145 10.43 0.85 6.03
C PHE A 145 9.47 2.01 5.81
N ILE A 146 8.21 1.70 5.49
CA ILE A 146 7.16 2.71 5.41
C ILE A 146 6.74 3.06 6.85
N THR A 147 6.88 4.33 7.22
CA THR A 147 6.49 4.86 8.53
C THR A 147 5.33 5.84 8.44
N GLY A 148 5.01 6.33 7.24
CA GLY A 148 3.86 7.20 6.99
C GLY A 148 3.37 7.14 5.54
N ALA A 149 2.19 7.71 5.32
CA ALA A 149 1.56 7.80 4.02
C ALA A 149 0.91 9.18 3.84
N LYS A 150 1.00 9.70 2.63
CA LYS A 150 0.20 10.83 2.17
C LYS A 150 -0.57 10.40 0.92
N SER A 151 -1.84 10.77 0.85
CA SER A 151 -2.67 10.57 -0.33
C SER A 151 -3.55 11.78 -0.62
N HIS A 152 -3.70 12.08 -1.90
CA HIS A 152 -4.51 13.18 -2.40
C HIS A 152 -5.54 12.62 -3.38
N HIS A 153 -6.81 13.00 -3.18
CA HIS A 153 -7.95 12.64 -4.01
C HIS A 153 -8.26 13.77 -5.00
N LEU A 154 -8.73 13.43 -6.20
CA LEU A 154 -9.20 14.42 -7.17
C LEU A 154 -10.50 13.94 -7.84
N ASN A 155 -11.61 14.63 -7.56
CA ASN A 155 -12.96 14.23 -8.02
C ASN A 155 -13.05 14.11 -9.55
N SER A 156 -12.42 14.99 -10.32
CA SER A 156 -12.41 14.85 -11.80
C SER A 156 -11.76 13.54 -12.30
N LYS A 157 -11.01 12.84 -11.43
CA LYS A 157 -10.41 11.54 -11.69
C LYS A 157 -11.11 10.41 -10.95
N GLU A 158 -11.83 10.69 -9.86
CA GLU A 158 -12.34 9.74 -8.86
C GLU A 158 -11.26 8.73 -8.51
N ASP A 159 -10.14 9.26 -8.02
CA ASP A 159 -8.95 8.45 -7.75
C ASP A 159 -7.96 9.17 -6.82
N ARG A 160 -7.10 8.38 -6.19
CA ARG A 160 -6.06 8.83 -5.28
C ARG A 160 -4.64 8.58 -5.79
N ILE A 161 -3.79 9.59 -5.67
CA ILE A 161 -2.33 9.48 -5.78
C ILE A 161 -1.67 9.33 -4.41
N TRP A 162 -0.52 8.65 -4.35
CA TRP A 162 0.11 8.23 -3.10
C TRP A 162 1.58 8.59 -3.07
N ARG A 163 2.07 8.98 -1.89
CA ARG A 163 3.49 9.01 -1.55
C ARG A 163 3.68 8.50 -0.13
N PHE A 164 4.87 8.00 0.17
CA PHE A 164 5.16 7.32 1.43
C PHE A 164 6.32 7.98 2.14
N LEU A 165 6.22 8.10 3.46
CA LEU A 165 7.36 8.43 4.29
C LEU A 165 8.10 7.12 4.56
N ILE A 166 9.37 7.08 4.19
CA ILE A 166 10.24 5.95 4.48
C ILE A 166 11.38 6.37 5.40
N CYS A 167 11.71 5.54 6.37
CA CYS A 167 12.81 5.74 7.30
C CYS A 167 13.66 4.48 7.42
N ARG A 168 14.90 4.65 7.90
CA ARG A 168 15.73 3.59 8.46
C ARG A 168 15.62 3.59 9.98
N PHE A 169 16.04 2.50 10.61
CA PHE A 169 16.08 2.33 12.06
C PHE A 169 17.45 1.80 12.48
N HIS A 170 18.05 2.40 13.51
CA HIS A 170 19.35 1.99 14.07
C HIS A 170 19.14 1.42 15.46
#